data_AF-A0A2S9FTM3-F1
#
_entry.id   AF-A0A2S9FTM3-F1
#
_cell.length_a   1.000
_cell.length_b   1.000
_cell.length_c   1.000
_cell.angle_alpha   90.00
_cell.angle_beta   90.00
_cell.angle_gamma   90.00
#
_symmetry.space_group_name_H-M   'P 1'
#
loop_
_entity.id
_entity.type
_entity.pdbx_description
1 polymer ?
#
loop_
_entity_poly.entity_id
_entity_poly.type
_entity_poly.pdbx_seq_one_letter_code
_entity_poly.pdbx_strand_id
1 'polypeptide(L)'
;AGELGANHALTFLREVDSINMRRRTRMVELATKACGGSLLGANVAVLGAAFKPESDDVRDSPALNVAGLLQLNGATVNVYDPKAMENSR
;
A
#
# COMPACT_ATOMS: atom_id res chain seq x y z
N ALA A 1 -14.66 37.04 0.67
CA ALA A 1 -13.67 36.55 -0.31
C ALA A 1 -12.75 35.48 0.30
N GLY A 2 -13.30 34.39 0.86
CA GLY A 2 -12.51 33.41 1.63
C GLY A 2 -12.79 31.92 1.36
N GLU A 3 -13.84 31.57 0.61
CA GLU A 3 -14.28 30.17 0.47
C GLU A 3 -14.01 29.54 -0.91
N LEU A 4 -13.66 30.35 -1.91
CA LEU A 4 -13.58 29.89 -3.31
C LEU A 4 -12.33 29.04 -3.62
N GLY A 5 -11.26 29.10 -2.82
CA GLY A 5 -10.05 28.29 -3.02
C GLY A 5 -10.00 27.00 -2.18
N ALA A 6 -10.53 27.06 -0.95
CA ALA A 6 -10.43 25.95 0.01
C ALA A 6 -11.22 24.72 -0.43
N ASN A 7 -12.41 24.91 -1.00
CA ASN A 7 -13.24 23.80 -1.49
C ASN A 7 -12.60 23.09 -2.70
N HIS A 8 -12.00 23.83 -3.63
CA HIS A 8 -11.28 23.25 -4.74
C HIS A 8 -10.02 22.50 -4.30
N ALA A 9 -9.23 23.07 -3.37
CA ALA A 9 -8.07 22.42 -2.81
C ALA A 9 -8.44 21.13 -2.05
N LEU A 10 -9.51 21.14 -1.26
CA LEU A 10 -9.99 19.96 -0.54
C LEU A 10 -10.45 18.85 -1.51
N THR A 11 -11.15 19.23 -2.58
CA THR A 11 -11.60 18.30 -3.61
C THR A 11 -10.41 17.65 -4.32
N PHE A 12 -9.40 18.45 -4.67
CA PHE A 12 -8.15 17.96 -5.26
C PHE A 12 -7.41 17.00 -4.34
N LEU A 13 -7.25 17.33 -3.05
CA LEU A 13 -6.57 16.45 -2.09
C LEU A 13 -7.30 15.11 -1.92
N ARG A 14 -8.64 15.11 -1.90
CA ARG A 14 -9.44 13.88 -1.89
C ARG A 14 -9.22 13.06 -3.15
N GLU A 15 -9.10 13.70 -4.30
CA GLU A 15 -8.83 13.01 -5.55
C GLU A 15 -7.46 12.34 -5.55
N VAL A 16 -6.42 13.06 -5.09
CA VAL A 16 -5.06 12.51 -4.94
C VAL A 16 -5.06 11.29 -4.03
N ASP A 17 -5.74 11.35 -2.88
CA ASP A 17 -5.84 10.21 -1.98
C ASP A 17 -6.57 9.03 -2.63
N SER A 18 -7.67 9.30 -3.34
CA SER A 18 -8.40 8.27 -4.09
C SER A 18 -7.53 7.59 -5.15
N ILE A 19 -6.66 8.33 -5.84
CA ILE A 19 -5.70 7.79 -6.81
C ILE A 19 -4.70 6.87 -6.10
N ASN A 20 -4.18 7.30 -4.96
CA ASN A 20 -3.24 6.51 -4.18
C ASN A 20 -3.87 5.20 -3.70
N MET A 21 -5.13 5.23 -3.23
CA MET A 21 -5.86 4.01 -2.86
C MET A 21 -6.06 3.07 -4.05
N ARG A 22 -6.48 3.59 -5.21
CA ARG A 22 -6.65 2.78 -6.43
C ARG A 22 -5.34 2.11 -6.87
N ARG A 23 -4.18 2.75 -6.69
CA ARG A 23 -2.88 2.14 -7.01
C ARG A 23 -2.58 0.93 -6.12
N ARG A 24 -2.93 0.99 -4.84
CA ARG A 24 -2.75 -0.14 -3.90
C ARG A 24 -3.62 -1.33 -4.32
N THR A 25 -4.90 -1.10 -4.58
CA THR A 25 -5.82 -2.16 -5.06
C THR A 25 -5.32 -2.77 -6.37
N ARG A 26 -4.87 -1.95 -7.32
CA ARG A 26 -4.32 -2.43 -8.59
C ARG A 26 -3.09 -3.33 -8.41
N MET A 27 -2.24 -3.07 -7.42
CA MET A 27 -1.10 -3.95 -7.15
C MET A 27 -1.54 -5.33 -6.66
N VAL A 28 -2.58 -5.39 -5.83
CA VAL A 28 -3.18 -6.66 -5.39
C VAL A 28 -3.76 -7.41 -6.59
N GLU A 29 -4.49 -6.75 -7.48
CA GLU A 29 -5.02 -7.35 -8.71
C GLU A 29 -3.93 -7.92 -9.61
N LEU A 30 -2.82 -7.19 -9.77
CA LEU A 30 -1.67 -7.65 -10.55
C LEU A 30 -1.02 -8.89 -9.91
N ALA A 31 -0.86 -8.90 -8.59
CA ALA A 31 -0.35 -10.06 -7.87
C ALA A 31 -1.30 -11.26 -8.02
N THR A 32 -2.61 -11.08 -7.84
CA THR A 32 -3.62 -12.13 -8.05
C THR A 32 -3.52 -12.71 -9.45
N LYS A 33 -3.40 -11.86 -10.48
CA LYS A 33 -3.25 -12.32 -11.86
C LYS A 33 -1.95 -13.09 -12.06
N ALA A 34 -0.84 -12.63 -11.47
CA ALA A 34 0.45 -13.32 -11.54
C ALA A 34 0.41 -14.68 -10.83
N CYS A 35 -0.40 -14.83 -9.79
CA CYS A 35 -0.63 -16.10 -9.08
C CYS A 35 -1.69 -17.00 -9.73
N GLY A 36 -2.08 -16.75 -10.99
CA GLY A 36 -3.02 -17.61 -11.72
C GLY A 36 -4.49 -17.35 -11.39
N GLY A 37 -4.81 -16.16 -10.87
CA GLY A 37 -6.18 -15.71 -10.61
C GLY A 37 -6.66 -15.89 -9.16
N SER A 38 -5.81 -16.43 -8.28
CA SER A 38 -6.10 -16.56 -6.85
C SER A 38 -4.83 -16.35 -6.03
N LEU A 39 -4.99 -15.76 -4.84
CA LEU A 39 -3.91 -15.61 -3.84
C LEU A 39 -3.97 -16.67 -2.75
N LEU A 40 -5.00 -17.53 -2.74
CA LEU A 40 -5.17 -18.55 -1.70
C LEU A 40 -4.00 -19.54 -1.71
N GLY A 41 -3.25 -19.58 -0.60
CA GLY A 41 -2.08 -20.45 -0.46
C GLY A 41 -0.83 -19.95 -1.20
N ALA A 42 -0.89 -18.78 -1.85
CA ALA A 42 0.28 -18.17 -2.45
C ALA A 42 1.25 -17.67 -1.37
N ASN A 43 2.55 -17.91 -1.56
CA ASN A 43 3.60 -17.33 -0.72
C ASN A 43 4.13 -16.07 -1.40
N VAL A 44 3.96 -14.90 -0.77
CA VAL A 44 4.35 -13.61 -1.34
C VAL A 44 5.36 -12.92 -0.44
N ALA A 45 6.49 -12.53 -1.02
CA ALA A 45 7.47 -11.68 -0.36
C ALA A 45 7.24 -10.21 -0.74
N VAL A 46 7.17 -9.33 0.25
CA VAL A 46 7.12 -7.87 0.08
C VAL A 46 8.46 -7.30 0.52
N LEU A 47 9.19 -6.72 -0.44
CA LEU A 47 10.51 -6.13 -0.20
C LEU A 47 10.35 -4.62 -0.04
N GLY A 48 10.45 -4.17 1.21
CA GLY A 48 10.19 -2.81 1.65
C GLY A 48 8.96 -2.74 2.57
N ALA A 49 9.10 -2.02 3.67
CA ALA A 49 8.05 -1.70 4.64
C ALA A 49 7.97 -0.20 4.91
N ALA A 50 9.08 0.52 4.80
CA ALA A 50 9.10 1.97 4.98
C ALA A 50 8.26 2.70 3.91
N PHE A 51 7.76 3.89 4.28
CA PHE A 51 7.07 4.79 3.35
C PHE A 51 8.00 5.29 2.23
N LYS A 52 9.29 5.41 2.50
CA LYS A 52 10.31 5.92 1.58
C LYS A 52 11.68 5.29 1.84
N PRO A 53 12.62 5.33 0.87
CA PRO A 53 13.98 4.82 1.06
C PRO A 53 14.73 5.50 2.20
N GLU A 54 15.71 4.78 2.78
CA GLU A 54 16.59 5.24 3.86
C GLU A 54 15.86 5.82 5.08
N SER A 55 14.68 5.28 5.38
CA SER A 55 13.85 5.68 6.52
C SER A 55 13.26 4.43 7.17
N ASP A 56 13.00 4.52 8.47
CA ASP A 56 12.29 3.53 9.26
C ASP A 56 10.81 3.91 9.49
N ASP A 57 10.33 5.00 8.87
CA ASP A 57 8.97 5.50 9.02
C ASP A 57 8.00 4.64 8.20
N VAL A 58 7.19 3.86 8.89
CA VAL A 58 6.19 2.96 8.30
C VAL A 58 4.79 3.56 8.23
N ARG A 59 4.59 4.78 8.76
CA ARG A 59 3.25 5.39 8.81
C ARG A 59 2.71 5.56 7.40
N ASP A 60 1.45 5.16 7.24
CA ASP A 60 0.74 5.15 5.95
C ASP A 60 1.49 4.45 4.81
N SER A 61 2.37 3.49 5.15
CA SER A 61 3.19 2.76 4.18
C SER A 61 2.32 2.09 3.11
N PRO A 62 2.53 2.41 1.82
CA PRO A 62 1.81 1.75 0.74
C PRO A 62 2.17 0.26 0.65
N ALA A 63 3.41 -0.11 1.00
CA ALA A 63 3.87 -1.49 0.97
C ALA A 63 3.17 -2.34 2.02
N LEU A 64 3.04 -1.84 3.26
CA LEU A 64 2.32 -2.54 4.33
C LEU A 64 0.82 -2.62 4.07
N ASN A 65 0.23 -1.58 3.47
CA ASN A 65 -1.18 -1.65 3.08
C ASN A 65 -1.43 -2.73 2.00
N VAL A 66 -0.58 -2.81 0.98
CA VAL A 66 -0.66 -3.86 -0.04
C VAL A 66 -0.40 -5.24 0.58
N ALA A 67 0.59 -5.38 1.48
CA ALA A 67 0.86 -6.61 2.20
C ALA A 67 -0.37 -7.11 2.98
N GLY A 68 -1.04 -6.22 3.71
CA GLY A 68 -2.27 -6.53 4.43
C GLY A 68 -3.41 -6.98 3.49
N LEU A 69 -3.60 -6.30 2.36
CA LEU A 69 -4.60 -6.70 1.38
C LEU A 69 -4.30 -8.06 0.74
N LEU A 70 -3.03 -8.34 0.42
CA LEU A 70 -2.61 -9.66 -0.09
C LEU A 70 -2.94 -10.76 0.93
N GLN A 71 -2.63 -10.52 2.22
CA GLN A 71 -2.90 -11.47 3.29
C GLN A 71 -4.40 -11.69 3.49
N LEU A 72 -5.22 -10.63 3.47
CA LEU A 72 -6.68 -10.72 3.52
C LEU A 72 -7.28 -11.53 2.35
N ASN A 73 -6.58 -11.59 1.21
CA ASN A 73 -6.98 -12.41 0.04
C ASN A 73 -6.42 -13.84 0.07
N GLY A 74 -5.84 -14.29 1.19
CA GLY A 74 -5.43 -15.67 1.42
C GLY A 74 -3.97 -15.99 1.09
N ALA A 75 -3.15 -14.98 0.77
CA ALA A 75 -1.72 -15.18 0.65
C ALA A 75 -1.05 -15.29 2.02
N THR A 76 0.01 -16.09 2.11
CA THR A 76 0.99 -16.00 3.18
C THR A 76 2.01 -14.93 2.80
N VAL A 77 2.05 -13.84 3.57
CA VAL A 77 2.86 -12.66 3.24
C VAL A 77 4.03 -12.54 4.21
N ASN A 78 5.25 -12.43 3.65
CA ASN A 78 6.46 -12.14 4.41
C ASN A 78 7.00 -10.78 3.97
N VAL A 79 7.23 -9.88 4.92
CA VAL A 79 7.76 -8.53 4.65
C VAL A 79 9.21 -8.45 5.12
N TYR A 80 10.07 -7.83 4.31
CA TYR A 80 11.44 -7.51 4.70
C TYR A 80 11.80 -6.08 4.32
N ASP A 81 12.40 -5.33 5.25
CA ASP A 81 12.93 -3.99 5.01
C ASP A 81 14.32 -3.83 5.69
N PRO A 82 15.33 -3.25 5.04
CA PRO A 82 16.65 -3.08 5.66
C PRO A 82 16.69 -2.05 6.80
N LYS A 83 15.71 -1.15 6.92
CA LYS A 83 15.68 -0.03 7.87
C LYS A 83 14.49 -0.05 8.82
N ALA A 84 13.35 -0.61 8.40
CA ALA A 84 12.08 -0.46 9.09
C ALA A 84 11.56 -1.71 9.82
N MET A 85 12.33 -2.81 9.87
CA MET A 85 11.84 -4.09 10.41
C MET A 85 11.46 -4.07 11.88
N GLU A 86 12.00 -3.14 12.68
CA GLU A 86 11.60 -2.98 14.07
C GLU A 86 10.25 -2.27 14.20
N ASN A 87 10.01 -1.26 13.35
CA ASN A 87 8.78 -0.47 13.33
C ASN A 87 7.65 -1.12 12.52
N SER A 88 7.94 -2.15 11.72
CA SER A 88 6.98 -2.80 10.81
C SER A 88 6.38 -4.11 11.32
N ARG A 89 6.63 -4.48 12.58
CA ARG A 89 6.09 -5.68 13.22
C ARG A 89 4.67 -5.49 13.73
#